data_AF-A0A4Y9QRP1-F1
#
_entry.id   AF-A0A4Y9QRP1-F1
#
_cell.length_a   1.000
_cell.length_b   1.000
_cell.length_c   1.000
_cell.angle_alpha   90.00
_cell.angle_beta   90.00
_cell.angle_gamma   90.00
#
_symmetry.space_group_name_H-M   'P 1'
#
loop_
_entity.id
_entity.type
_entity.pdbx_description
1 polymer ?
#
loop_
_entity_poly.entity_id
_entity_poly.type
_entity_poly.pdbx_seq_one_letter_code
_entity_poly.pdbx_strand_id
1 'polypeptide(L)'
;MKETQILDPGQKLGKVVVKLAQLLFATFSVLLFLLAYLGNRGLFQDWNIKIEPEFSWFLSSYQPHQVVTLFCIIAGIKFLLLLGIMVWIDRDI
;
A
#
# COMPACT_ATOMS: atom_id res chain seq x y z
N MET A 1 -1.48 -34.25 30.71
CA MET A 1 -2.40 -34.25 29.55
C MET A 1 -1.82 -33.30 28.52
N LYS A 2 -1.15 -33.81 27.48
CA LYS A 2 -0.79 -33.00 26.33
C LYS A 2 -2.06 -32.87 25.52
N GLU A 3 -2.78 -31.76 25.68
CA GLU A 3 -3.81 -31.38 24.73
C GLU A 3 -3.17 -31.43 23.36
N THR A 4 -3.63 -32.37 22.54
CA THR A 4 -3.47 -32.32 21.12
C THR A 4 -4.06 -30.99 20.68
N GLN A 5 -3.22 -29.96 20.53
CA GLN A 5 -3.42 -28.91 19.54
C GLN A 5 -3.50 -29.61 18.20
N ILE A 6 -4.65 -30.18 17.90
CA ILE A 6 -5.08 -30.41 16.53
C ILE A 6 -5.20 -28.98 16.00
N LEU A 7 -4.09 -28.43 15.48
CA LEU A 7 -4.11 -27.18 14.75
C LEU A 7 -5.13 -27.39 13.64
N ASP A 8 -6.27 -26.74 13.77
CA ASP A 8 -7.35 -26.83 12.81
C ASP A 8 -6.77 -26.46 11.44
N PRO A 9 -6.86 -27.32 10.41
CA PRO A 9 -6.29 -27.04 9.09
C PRO A 9 -6.71 -25.67 8.55
N GLY A 10 -7.92 -25.21 8.91
CA GLY A 10 -8.42 -23.87 8.60
C GLY A 10 -7.59 -22.73 9.22
N GLN A 11 -7.12 -22.86 10.46
CA GLN A 11 -6.27 -21.86 11.11
C GLN A 11 -4.90 -21.76 10.45
N LYS A 12 -4.29 -22.91 10.09
CA LYS A 12 -3.03 -22.94 9.34
C LYS A 12 -3.16 -22.27 7.98
N LEU A 13 -4.24 -22.55 7.26
CA LEU A 13 -4.51 -21.95 5.95
C LEU A 13 -4.73 -20.43 6.07
N GLY A 14 -5.53 -20.00 7.06
CA GLY A 14 -5.76 -18.59 7.35
C GLY A 14 -4.47 -17.83 7.64
N LYS A 15 -3.57 -18.41 8.44
CA LYS A 15 -2.26 -17.81 8.74
C LYS A 15 -1.40 -17.64 7.48
N VAL A 16 -1.37 -18.64 6.60
CA VAL A 16 -0.65 -18.54 5.31
C VAL A 16 -1.22 -17.43 4.44
N VAL A 17 -2.55 -17.32 4.33
CA VAL A 17 -3.21 -16.26 3.56
C VAL A 17 -2.87 -14.88 4.11
N VAL A 18 -2.90 -14.71 5.43
CA VAL A 18 -2.54 -13.44 6.07
C VAL A 18 -1.07 -13.09 5.82
N LYS A 19 -0.14 -14.06 5.91
CA LYS A 19 1.27 -13.83 5.56
C LYS A 19 1.47 -13.44 4.10
N LEU A 20 0.74 -14.06 3.16
CA LEU A 20 0.79 -13.69 1.75
C LEU A 20 0.25 -12.27 1.53
N ALA A 21 -0.84 -11.89 2.18
CA ALA A 21 -1.37 -10.54 2.12
C ALA A 21 -0.38 -9.50 2.69
N GLN A 22 0.27 -9.80 3.83
CA GLN A 22 1.32 -8.96 4.41
C GLN A 22 2.48 -8.75 3.43
N LEU A 23 2.96 -9.83 2.78
CA LEU A 23 4.03 -9.76 1.79
C LEU A 23 3.65 -8.88 0.59
N LEU A 24 2.43 -9.05 0.08
CA LEU A 24 1.93 -8.25 -1.04
C LEU A 24 1.83 -6.77 -0.67
N PHE A 25 1.25 -6.45 0.49
CA PHE A 25 1.14 -5.06 0.95
C PHE A 25 2.50 -4.40 1.20
N ALA A 26 3.45 -5.13 1.78
CA ALA A 26 4.82 -4.65 1.96
C ALA A 26 5.45 -4.32 0.60
N THR A 27 5.33 -5.24 -0.36
CA THR A 27 5.92 -5.10 -1.70
C THR A 27 5.30 -3.92 -2.44
N PHE A 28 3.96 -3.80 -2.46
CA PHE A 28 3.29 -2.66 -3.09
C PHE A 28 3.63 -1.33 -2.44
N SER A 29 3.74 -1.29 -1.11
CA SER A 29 4.15 -0.09 -0.39
C SER A 29 5.55 0.36 -0.82
N VAL A 30 6.52 -0.55 -0.83
CA VAL A 30 7.90 -0.26 -1.27
C VAL A 30 7.94 0.22 -2.72
N LEU A 31 7.22 -0.46 -3.63
CA LEU A 31 7.16 -0.06 -5.03
C LEU A 31 6.57 1.34 -5.20
N LEU A 32 5.53 1.69 -4.45
CA LEU A 32 4.91 3.01 -4.51
C LEU A 32 5.80 4.11 -3.94
N PHE A 33 6.51 3.85 -2.84
CA PHE A 33 7.50 4.80 -2.33
C PHE A 33 8.69 4.96 -3.28
N LEU A 34 9.11 3.89 -3.95
CA LEU A 34 10.13 3.95 -5.01
C LEU A 34 9.64 4.79 -6.20
N LEU A 35 8.40 4.60 -6.65
CA LEU A 35 7.79 5.41 -7.71
C LEU A 35 7.64 6.86 -7.28
N ALA A 36 7.28 7.14 -6.04
CA ALA A 36 7.24 8.50 -5.51
C ALA A 36 8.64 9.15 -5.49
N TYR A 37 9.67 8.39 -5.07
CA TYR A 37 11.05 8.86 -5.10
C TYR A 37 11.51 9.21 -6.53
N LEU A 38 11.25 8.31 -7.49
CA LEU A 38 11.57 8.55 -8.90
C LEU A 38 10.72 9.68 -9.50
N GLY A 39 9.46 9.79 -9.10
CA GLY A 39 8.57 10.90 -9.45
C GLY A 39 9.16 12.25 -9.04
N ASN A 40 9.69 12.34 -7.82
CA ASN A 40 10.39 13.54 -7.32
C ASN A 40 11.71 13.82 -8.06
N ARG A 41 12.32 12.80 -8.69
CA ARG A 41 13.47 12.95 -9.59
C ARG A 41 13.08 13.34 -11.02
N GLY A 42 11.79 13.46 -11.31
CA GLY A 42 11.28 13.89 -12.60
C GLY A 42 10.75 12.78 -13.51
N LEU A 43 10.56 11.55 -13.00
CA LEU A 43 10.06 10.42 -13.80
C LEU A 43 8.74 10.73 -14.55
N PHE A 44 7.88 11.56 -13.96
CA PHE A 44 6.58 11.92 -14.51
C PHE A 44 6.54 13.30 -15.17
N GLN A 45 7.67 13.98 -15.37
CA GLN A 45 7.70 15.33 -15.92
C GLN A 45 7.16 15.41 -17.35
N ASP A 46 7.43 14.37 -18.16
CA ASP A 46 6.98 14.29 -19.55
C ASP A 46 5.55 13.73 -19.71
N TRP A 47 4.88 13.36 -18.60
CA TRP A 47 3.54 12.83 -18.66
C TRP A 47 2.52 13.95 -18.90
N ASN A 48 1.72 13.80 -19.95
CA ASN A 48 0.62 14.71 -20.25
C ASN A 48 -0.59 14.44 -19.34
N ILE A 49 -0.48 14.87 -18.08
CA ILE A 49 -1.50 14.68 -17.05
C ILE A 49 -2.47 15.87 -17.10
N LYS A 50 -3.73 15.60 -17.45
CA LYS A 50 -4.81 16.59 -17.38
C LYS A 50 -5.49 16.50 -16.03
N ILE A 51 -5.54 17.62 -15.31
CA ILE A 51 -6.26 17.70 -14.04
C ILE A 51 -7.73 18.02 -14.32
N GLU A 52 -8.59 17.13 -13.84
CA GLU A 52 -10.02 17.32 -13.61
C GLU A 52 -10.41 18.75 -13.17
N PRO A 53 -11.23 19.56 -13.85
CA PRO A 53 -11.64 20.87 -13.32
C PRO A 53 -12.28 20.77 -11.92
N GLU A 54 -12.97 19.66 -11.65
CA GLU A 54 -13.61 19.36 -10.36
C GLU A 54 -12.60 19.21 -9.21
N PHE A 55 -11.38 18.76 -9.52
CA PHE A 55 -10.29 18.61 -8.55
C PHE A 55 -9.31 19.79 -8.54
N SER A 56 -9.53 20.77 -9.42
CA SER A 56 -8.64 21.92 -9.58
C SER A 56 -8.53 22.77 -8.32
N TRP A 57 -9.59 22.90 -7.51
CA TRP A 57 -9.54 23.72 -6.29
C TRP A 57 -8.51 23.19 -5.29
N PHE A 58 -8.45 21.87 -5.11
CA PHE A 58 -7.53 21.19 -4.19
C PHE A 58 -6.12 21.01 -4.79
N LEU A 59 -6.05 20.77 -6.10
CA LEU A 59 -4.79 20.50 -6.80
C LEU A 59 -4.15 21.73 -7.46
N SER A 60 -4.77 22.91 -7.37
CA SER A 60 -4.33 24.16 -8.01
C SER A 60 -2.90 24.57 -7.65
N SER A 61 -2.43 24.19 -6.46
CA SER A 61 -1.08 24.52 -5.97
C SER A 61 -0.01 23.51 -6.41
N TYR A 62 -0.40 22.41 -7.06
CA TYR A 62 0.51 21.32 -7.44
C TYR A 62 0.64 21.22 -8.95
N GLN A 63 1.87 21.00 -9.43
CA GLN A 63 2.09 20.66 -10.83
C GLN A 63 1.55 19.24 -11.11
N PRO A 64 1.05 18.94 -12.31
CA PRO A 64 0.41 17.66 -12.60
C PRO A 64 1.26 16.42 -12.25
N HIS A 65 2.57 16.47 -12.48
CA HIS A 65 3.49 15.38 -12.11
C HIS A 65 3.69 15.23 -10.58
N GLN A 66 3.55 16.32 -9.83
CA GLN A 66 3.59 16.29 -8.37
C GLN A 66 2.32 15.62 -7.81
N VAL A 67 1.18 15.75 -8.51
CA VAL A 67 -0.06 15.06 -8.13
C VAL A 67 0.12 13.54 -8.19
N VAL A 68 0.75 13.01 -9.24
CA VAL A 68 1.03 11.57 -9.35
C VAL A 68 1.98 11.10 -8.26
N THR A 69 2.99 11.91 -7.95
CA THR A 69 3.94 11.63 -6.86
C THR A 69 3.22 11.60 -5.51
N LEU A 70 2.35 12.58 -5.23
CA LEU A 70 1.53 12.66 -4.03
C LEU A 70 0.57 11.46 -3.93
N PHE A 71 -0.05 11.06 -5.03
CA PHE A 71 -0.90 9.88 -5.10
C PHE A 71 -0.12 8.61 -4.73
N CYS A 72 1.09 8.43 -5.26
CA CYS A 72 1.95 7.30 -4.93
C CYS A 72 2.29 7.26 -3.43
N ILE A 73 2.59 8.40 -2.82
CA ILE A 73 2.85 8.51 -1.38
C ILE A 73 1.62 8.11 -0.57
N ILE A 74 0.45 8.68 -0.88
CA ILE A 74 -0.80 8.38 -0.16
C ILE A 74 -1.15 6.89 -0.29
N ALA A 75 -1.02 6.32 -1.49
CA ALA A 75 -1.25 4.90 -1.71
C ALA A 75 -0.24 4.04 -0.92
N GLY A 76 1.04 4.40 -0.92
CA GLY A 76 2.09 3.71 -0.16
C GLY A 76 1.81 3.69 1.36
N ILE A 77 1.36 4.81 1.92
CA ILE A 77 0.94 4.92 3.33
C ILE A 77 -0.27 4.04 3.61
N LYS A 78 -1.28 4.03 2.72
CA LYS A 78 -2.46 3.15 2.88
C LYS A 78 -2.06 1.67 2.94
N PHE A 79 -1.11 1.23 2.11
CA PHE A 79 -0.62 -0.15 2.19
C PHE A 79 0.14 -0.44 3.48
N LEU A 80 0.89 0.52 4.05
CA LEU A 80 1.49 0.35 5.38
C LEU A 80 0.43 0.21 6.48
N LEU A 81 -0.64 1.00 6.41
CA LEU A 81 -1.75 0.89 7.37
C LEU A 81 -2.43 -0.48 7.27
N LEU A 82 -2.72 -0.94 6.05
CA LEU A 82 -3.28 -2.28 5.83
C LEU A 82 -2.35 -3.39 6.30
N LEU A 83 -1.04 -3.23 6.11
CA LEU A 83 -0.05 -4.17 6.65
C LEU A 83 -0.08 -4.20 8.18
N GLY A 84 -0.19 -3.04 8.84
CA GLY A 84 -0.37 -2.96 10.29
C GLY A 84 -1.62 -3.69 10.77
N ILE A 85 -2.74 -3.52 10.06
CA ILE A 85 -4.00 -4.24 10.34
C ILE A 85 -3.80 -5.77 10.16
N MET A 86 -3.13 -6.21 9.10
CA MET A 86 -2.88 -7.63 8.87
C MET A 86 -1.93 -8.23 9.93
N VAL A 87 -0.96 -7.46 10.42
CA VAL A 87 -0.10 -7.89 11.53
C VAL A 87 -0.90 -8.01 12.83
N TRP A 88 -1.84 -7.09 13.07
CA TRP A 88 -2.74 -7.18 14.21
C TRP A 88 -3.63 -8.44 14.13
N ILE A 89 -4.25 -8.70 12.98
CA ILE A 89 -5.05 -9.92 12.75
C ILE A 89 -4.22 -11.19 12.96
N ASP A 90 -2.97 -11.25 12.47
CA ASP A 90 -2.08 -12.41 12.64
C ASP A 90 -1.68 -12.67 14.11
N ARG A 91 -1.80 -11.67 15.01
CA ARG A 91 -1.59 -11.87 16.45
C ARG A 91 -2.76 -12.58 17.11
N ASP A 92 -3.96 -12.40 16.57
CA ASP A 92 -5.21 -12.95 17.12
C ASP A 92 -5.61 -14.29 16.48
N ILE A 93 -4.90 -14.74 15.42
CA ILE A 93 -5.04 -16.07 14.75
C ILE A 93 -3.92 -17.03 15.15
#